data_AF-A0A6A9QTP8-F1
#
_entry.id   AF-A0A6A9QTP8-F1
#
_cell.length_a   1.000
_cell.length_b   1.000
_cell.length_c   1.000
_cell.angle_alpha   90.00
_cell.angle_beta   90.00
_cell.angle_gamma   90.00
#
_symmetry.space_group_name_H-M   'P 1'
#
loop_
_entity.id
_entity.type
_entity.pdbx_description
1 polymer ?
#
loop_
_entity_poly.entity_id
_entity_poly.type
_entity_poly.pdbx_seq_one_letter_code
_entity_poly.pdbx_strand_id
1 'polypeptide(L)' 'MYKGSGQLCELEVQVSDDNEVYVIKNGIIKRVKSYSDIMSYISTLTPAFRAIVIGKLEEGDKLYTDLV' A
#
# COMPACT_ATOMS: atom_id res chain seq x y z
N MET A 1 -26.44 24.14 -8.44
CA MET A 1 -25.96 22.74 -8.47
C MET A 1 -24.48 22.77 -8.77
N TYR A 2 -23.61 22.64 -7.77
CA TYR A 2 -22.16 22.61 -8.00
C TYR A 2 -21.81 21.25 -8.60
N LYS A 3 -21.40 21.26 -9.87
CA LYS A 3 -20.70 20.15 -10.52
C LYS A 3 -19.36 20.00 -9.79
N GLY A 4 -19.34 19.19 -8.74
CA GLY A 4 -18.08 18.67 -8.22
C GLY A 4 -17.47 17.83 -9.34
N SER A 5 -16.40 18.32 -9.94
CA SER A 5 -15.48 17.49 -10.71
C SER A 5 -15.01 16.40 -9.76
N GLY A 6 -15.64 15.22 -9.85
CA GLY A 6 -15.22 14.03 -9.13
C GLY A 6 -13.85 13.65 -9.64
N GLN A 7 -12.80 14.24 -9.08
CA GLN A 7 -11.47 13.67 -9.14
C GLN A 7 -11.59 12.29 -8.50
N LEU A 8 -11.71 11.28 -9.35
CA LEU A 8 -11.42 9.90 -8.99
C LEU A 8 -10.04 9.97 -8.34
N CYS A 9 -9.99 9.83 -7.02
CA CYS A 9 -8.72 9.75 -6.32
C CYS A 9 -8.07 8.46 -6.81
N GLU A 10 -7.11 8.58 -7.73
CA GLU A 10 -6.30 7.47 -8.19
C GLU A 10 -5.50 6.98 -6.98
N LEU A 11 -5.92 5.83 -6.46
CA LEU A 11 -5.21 5.08 -5.44
C LEU A 11 -4.38 4.06 -6.19
N GLU A 12 -3.07 4.20 -6.10
CA GLU A 12 -2.12 3.24 -6.63
C GLU A 12 -1.33 2.64 -5.47
N VAL A 13 -1.11 1.33 -5.55
CA VAL A 13 -0.29 0.60 -4.57
C VAL A 13 0.85 -0.03 -5.33
N GLN A 14 2.08 0.36 -4.98
CA GLN A 14 3.30 -0.15 -5.57
C GLN A 14 4.03 -1.04 -4.57
N VAL A 15 4.68 -2.07 -5.09
CA VAL A 15 5.51 -3.01 -4.34
C VAL A 15 6.87 -3.01 -5.01
N SER A 16 7.94 -2.74 -4.26
CA SER A 16 9.31 -2.80 -4.76
C SER A 16 9.89 -4.21 -4.67
N ASP A 17 11.01 -4.43 -5.37
CA ASP A 17 11.78 -5.66 -5.27
C ASP A 17 12.42 -5.85 -3.88
N ASP A 18 12.64 -4.76 -3.13
CA ASP A 18 13.18 -4.73 -1.76
C ASP A 18 12.11 -4.97 -0.67
N ASN A 19 10.98 -5.58 -1.03
CA ASN A 19 9.85 -5.85 -0.13
C ASN A 19 9.21 -4.60 0.50
N GLU A 20 9.39 -3.43 -0.12
CA GLU A 20 8.77 -2.20 0.36
C GLU A 20 7.43 -1.97 -0.33
N VAL A 21 6.43 -1.54 0.45
CA VAL A 21 5.09 -1.24 -0.06
C VAL A 21 4.83 0.26 0.03
N TYR A 22 4.27 0.82 -1.04
CA TYR A 22 3.97 2.23 -1.18
C TYR A 22 2.51 2.43 -1.56
N VAL A 23 1.86 3.41 -0.94
CA VAL A 23 0.54 3.90 -1.34
C VAL A 23 0.73 5.28 -1.95
N ILE A 24 0.24 5.45 -3.17
CA ILE A 24 0.22 6.71 -3.89
C ILE A 24 -1.23 7.16 -3.97
N LYS A 25 -1.51 8.34 -3.44
CA LYS A 25 -2.85 8.94 -3.47
C LYS A 25 -2.74 10.42 -3.77
N ASN A 26 -3.34 10.86 -4.88
CA ASN A 26 -3.31 12.26 -5.32
C ASN A 26 -1.87 12.83 -5.42
N GLY A 27 -0.92 12.01 -5.90
CA GLY A 27 0.50 12.37 -6.01
C GLY A 27 1.29 12.33 -4.69
N ILE A 28 0.65 12.05 -3.56
CA ILE A 28 1.33 11.85 -2.27
C ILE A 28 1.76 10.39 -2.16
N ILE A 29 3.06 10.16 -2.02
CA ILE A 29 3.66 8.84 -1.83
C ILE A 29 3.88 8.61 -0.33
N LYS A 30 3.31 7.52 0.19
CA LYS A 30 3.50 7.10 1.59
C LYS A 30 4.02 5.67 1.63
N ARG A 31 5.13 5.44 2.32
CA ARG A 31 5.62 4.10 2.65
C ARG A 31 4.72 3.44 3.69
N VAL A 32 4.33 2.21 3.42
CA VAL A 32 3.56 1.34 4.32
C VAL A 32 4.58 0.48 5.07
N LYS A 33 4.59 0.57 6.40
CA LYS A 33 5.51 -0.21 7.23
C LYS A 33 4.85 -1.44 7.82
N SER A 34 3.53 -1.43 7.95
CA SER A 34 2.77 -2.53 8.53
C SER A 34 1.37 -2.62 7.95
N TYR A 35 0.69 -3.74 8.21
CA TYR A 35 -0.67 -3.95 7.74
C TYR A 35 -1.65 -2.84 8.20
N SER A 36 -1.46 -2.28 9.39
CA SER A 36 -2.30 -1.21 9.91
C SER A 36 -2.24 0.06 9.07
N ASP A 37 -1.10 0.34 8.42
CA ASP A 37 -0.91 1.54 7.59
C ASP A 37 -1.70 1.50 6.28
N ILE A 38 -2.00 0.30 5.78
CA ILE A 38 -2.71 0.08 4.51
C ILE A 38 -4.14 -0.44 4.70
N MET A 39 -4.57 -0.73 5.93
CA MET A 39 -5.86 -1.38 6.20
C MET A 39 -7.07 -0.63 5.60
N SER A 40 -7.01 0.70 5.49
CA SER A 40 -8.05 1.53 4.87
C SER A 40 -8.12 1.42 3.34
N TYR A 41 -7.07 0.92 2.70
CA TYR A 41 -6.90 0.83 1.25
C TYR A 41 -6.89 -0.62 0.77
N ILE A 42 -6.55 -1.58 1.63
CA ILE A 42 -6.33 -2.97 1.24
C ILE A 42 -7.61 -3.67 0.76
N SER A 43 -8.79 -3.18 1.16
CA SER A 43 -10.09 -3.70 0.71
C SER A 43 -10.44 -3.29 -0.73
N THR A 44 -9.80 -2.25 -1.27
CA THR A 44 -10.02 -1.81 -2.65
C THR A 44 -9.13 -2.55 -3.64
N LEU A 45 -8.15 -3.33 -3.14
CA LEU A 45 -7.27 -4.16 -3.95
C LEU A 45 -7.93 -5.49 -4.30
N THR A 46 -7.51 -6.08 -5.43
CA THR A 46 -7.95 -7.43 -5.79
C THR A 46 -7.43 -8.44 -4.76
N PRO A 47 -8.14 -9.56 -4.51
CA PRO A 47 -7.72 -10.55 -3.52
C PRO A 47 -6.30 -11.09 -3.76
N ALA A 48 -5.93 -11.32 -5.02
CA ALA A 48 -4.59 -11.78 -5.38
C ALA A 48 -3.51 -10.73 -5.05
N PHE A 49 -3.75 -9.46 -5.41
CA PHE A 49 -2.79 -8.40 -5.14
C PHE A 49 -2.68 -8.08 -3.64
N ARG A 50 -3.79 -8.18 -2.91
CA ARG A 50 -3.80 -8.10 -1.44
C ARG A 50 -2.89 -9.15 -0.80
N ALA A 51 -2.92 -10.39 -1.28
CA ALA A 51 -2.05 -11.45 -0.74
C ALA A 51 -0.56 -11.14 -0.98
N ILE A 52 -0.21 -10.59 -2.15
CA ILE A 52 1.16 -10.14 -2.47
C ILE A 52 1.62 -9.06 -1.50
N VAL A 53 0.80 -8.03 -1.30
CA VAL A 53 1.12 -6.91 -0.40
C VAL A 53 1.33 -7.39 1.04
N ILE A 54 0.46 -8.28 1.54
CA ILE A 54 0.59 -8.83 2.90
C ILE A 54 1.90 -9.63 3.02
N GLY A 55 2.18 -10.52 2.06
CA GLY A 55 3.40 -11.32 2.09
C GLY A 55 4.67 -10.47 2.09
N LYS A 56 4.68 -9.38 1.31
CA LYS A 56 5.82 -8.45 1.26
C LYS A 56 6.03 -7.67 2.56
N LEU A 57 4.95 -7.25 3.22
CA LEU A 57 5.03 -6.62 4.54
C LEU A 57 5.58 -7.59 5.59
N GLU A 58 5.14 -8.85 5.59
CA GLU A 58 5.66 -9.87 6.52
C GLU A 58 7.13 -10.23 6.27
N GLU A 59 7.56 -10.29 5.01
CA GLU A 59 8.97 -10.49 4.66
C GLU A 59 9.84 -9.29 5.06
N GLY A 60 9.35 -8.07 4.83
CA GLY A 60 10.04 -6.84 5.23
C GLY A 60 10.22 -6.74 6.75
N ASP A 61 9.19 -7.10 7.53
CA ASP A 61 9.27 -7.14 8.99
C ASP A 61 10.32 -8.15 9.49
N LYS A 62 10.38 -9.34 8.88
CA LYS A 62 11.38 -10.36 9.23
C LYS A 62 12.81 -9.91 8.95
N LEU A 63 13.03 -9.27 7.80
CA LEU A 63 14.34 -8.79 7.39
C LEU A 63 14.89 -7.73 8.36
N TYR A 64 14.02 -6.89 8.92
CA TYR A 64 14.41 -5.89 9.93
C TYR A 64 14.67 -6.49 11.31
N THR A 65 14.00 -7.57 11.71
CA THR A 65 14.29 -8.25 12.98
C THR A 65 15.60 -9.05 12.97
N ASP A 66 16.02 -9.60 11.82
CA ASP A 66 17.28 -10.35 11.72
C ASP A 66 18.53 -9.45 11.69
N LEU A 67 18.34 -8.13 11.54
CA LEU A 67 19.42 -7.13 11.53
C LEU A 67 19.70 -6.50 12.92
N VAL A 68 19.02 -6.94 13.99
CA VAL A 68 19.13 -6.38 15.36
C VAL A 68 19.77 -7.38 16.32
#